data_AF-A0A382VF08-F1
#
_entry.id   AF-A0A382VF08-F1
#
_cell.length_a   1.000
_cell.length_b   1.000
_cell.length_c   1.000
_cell.angle_alpha   90.00
_cell.angle_beta   90.00
_cell.angle_gamma   90.00
#
_symmetry.space_group_name_H-M   'P 1'
#
loop_
_entity.id
_entity.type
_entity.pdbx_description
1 polymer ?
#
loop_
_entity_poly.entity_id
_entity_poly.type
_entity_poly.pdbx_seq_one_letter_code
_entity_poly.pdbx_strand_id
1 'polypeptide(L)'
;MLMHMGIPYDDERAYAICGAITSIMCGETYSTSAEMASILGAFPDYERNSEHMLRVMRNHRRAAYDSSVDEYEGLTVQPMGINSKKCPKDLLDAARGSWDRAVRGGEEHGYRNAQTTVIAPTGTIGLVMGADTTGVEPQFSLVQFKTLAGGGSLRIVNKGVPSALRRLGYSDSECKTIEEYIVGTGRLSGCSTLPVDRMKEAGFNAEDLVAIESKMGDVFDLRSAFAPSLLGKDLCTGALGMSEEQYEDAFFDTLGFLGFTSEEIEAAQGHIFGNLTIEGAPGLK
;
A
#
# COMPACT_ATOMS: atom_id res chain seq x y z
N MET A 1 1.71 -7.09 1.46
CA MET A 1 1.82 -8.47 1.97
C MET A 1 1.72 -8.55 3.49
N LEU A 2 2.68 -8.04 4.26
CA LEU A 2 2.71 -8.16 5.73
C LEU A 2 1.44 -7.66 6.42
N MET A 3 0.88 -6.55 5.94
CA MET A 3 -0.40 -6.03 6.43
C MET A 3 -1.54 -7.05 6.28
N HIS A 4 -1.66 -7.72 5.12
CA HIS A 4 -2.64 -8.80 4.92
C HIS A 4 -2.42 -9.99 5.84
N MET A 5 -1.20 -10.17 6.36
CA MET A 5 -0.84 -11.20 7.33
C MET A 5 -1.06 -10.77 8.80
N GLY A 6 -1.41 -9.50 9.04
CA GLY A 6 -1.52 -8.94 10.39
C GLY A 6 -0.17 -8.90 11.13
N ILE A 7 0.93 -8.79 10.39
CA ILE A 7 2.29 -8.73 10.95
C ILE A 7 2.81 -7.29 10.82
N PRO A 8 3.19 -6.63 11.93
CA PRO A 8 3.82 -5.31 11.89
C PRO A 8 5.09 -5.32 11.04
N TYR A 9 5.36 -4.21 10.36
CA TYR A 9 6.54 -4.12 9.48
C TYR A 9 7.85 -4.22 10.26
N ASP A 10 7.86 -3.76 11.51
CA ASP A 10 8.98 -3.77 12.46
C ASP A 10 9.05 -5.02 13.36
N ASP A 11 8.37 -6.10 12.96
CA ASP A 11 8.34 -7.37 13.70
C ASP A 11 9.47 -8.31 13.25
N GLU A 12 10.08 -9.06 14.17
CA GLU A 12 11.10 -10.08 13.84
C GLU A 12 10.59 -11.13 12.85
N ARG A 13 9.29 -11.46 12.90
CA ARG A 13 8.63 -12.36 11.93
C ARG A 13 8.61 -11.73 10.54
N ALA A 14 8.34 -10.43 10.45
CA ALA A 14 8.37 -9.72 9.17
C ALA A 14 9.76 -9.75 8.55
N TYR A 15 10.81 -9.49 9.34
CA TYR A 15 12.20 -9.58 8.86
C TYR A 15 12.54 -10.98 8.37
N ALA A 16 12.16 -12.02 9.11
CA ALA A 16 12.41 -13.40 8.72
C ALA A 16 11.64 -13.81 7.44
N ILE A 17 10.39 -13.39 7.28
CA ILE A 17 9.58 -13.63 6.07
C ILE A 17 10.18 -12.90 4.86
N CYS A 18 10.48 -11.60 5.01
CA CYS A 18 11.06 -10.79 3.95
C CYS A 18 12.45 -11.29 3.54
N GLY A 19 13.28 -11.67 4.51
CA GLY A 19 14.57 -12.31 4.28
C GLY A 19 14.44 -13.61 3.50
N ALA A 20 13.49 -14.47 3.86
CA ALA A 20 13.24 -15.71 3.12
C ALA A 20 12.74 -15.46 1.69
N ILE A 21 11.76 -14.59 1.48
CA ILE A 21 11.22 -14.31 0.14
C ILE A 21 12.31 -13.73 -0.78
N THR A 22 13.06 -12.74 -0.30
CA THR A 22 14.15 -12.13 -1.09
C THR A 22 15.28 -13.13 -1.34
N SER A 23 15.60 -13.97 -0.36
CA SER A 23 16.56 -15.07 -0.49
C SER A 23 16.12 -16.09 -1.54
N ILE A 24 14.84 -16.48 -1.57
CA ILE A 24 14.29 -17.37 -2.60
C ILE A 24 14.45 -16.72 -3.97
N MET A 25 13.97 -15.49 -4.16
CA MET A 25 14.05 -14.79 -5.46
C MET A 25 15.50 -14.69 -5.97
N CYS A 26 16.43 -14.33 -5.09
CA CYS A 26 17.85 -14.21 -5.45
C CYS A 26 18.49 -15.58 -5.72
N GLY A 27 18.31 -16.55 -4.81
CA GLY A 27 18.87 -17.89 -4.96
C GLY A 27 18.35 -18.62 -6.20
N GLU A 28 17.05 -18.56 -6.48
CA GLU A 28 16.49 -19.19 -7.69
C GLU A 28 17.04 -18.55 -8.96
N THR A 29 17.17 -17.23 -9.02
CA THR A 29 17.71 -16.56 -10.22
C THR A 29 19.19 -16.89 -10.45
N TYR A 30 20.01 -17.04 -9.40
CA TYR A 30 21.39 -17.51 -9.55
C TYR A 30 21.47 -19.00 -9.88
N SER A 31 20.59 -19.84 -9.34
CA SER A 31 20.48 -21.25 -9.74
C SER A 31 20.16 -21.36 -11.24
N THR A 32 19.18 -20.60 -11.72
CA THR A 32 18.84 -20.53 -13.15
C THR A 32 20.01 -19.95 -13.96
N SER A 33 20.73 -18.96 -13.44
CA SER A 33 21.89 -18.39 -14.13
C SER A 33 23.03 -19.41 -14.31
N ALA A 34 23.23 -20.31 -13.34
CA ALA A 34 24.19 -21.40 -13.44
C ALA A 34 23.72 -22.49 -14.44
N GLU A 35 22.43 -22.82 -14.43
CA GLU A 35 21.82 -23.70 -15.44
C GLU A 35 22.03 -23.14 -16.86
N MET A 36 21.76 -21.84 -17.07
CA MET A 36 22.03 -21.18 -18.34
C MET A 36 23.51 -21.23 -18.73
N ALA A 37 24.43 -21.09 -17.77
CA ALA A 37 25.87 -21.15 -18.01
C ALA A 37 26.31 -22.54 -18.48
N SER A 38 25.68 -23.61 -18.02
CA SER A 38 25.97 -24.99 -18.47
C SER A 38 25.74 -25.21 -19.97
N ILE A 39 24.86 -24.41 -20.58
CA ILE A 39 24.48 -24.51 -22.00
C ILE A 39 25.17 -23.42 -22.83
N LEU A 40 25.19 -22.18 -22.32
CA LEU A 40 25.59 -20.99 -23.06
C LEU A 40 26.99 -20.47 -22.69
N GLY A 41 27.62 -21.04 -21.67
CA GLY A 41 28.82 -20.52 -21.01
C GLY A 41 28.50 -19.40 -20.01
N ALA A 42 29.42 -19.18 -19.07
CA ALA A 42 29.33 -18.07 -18.10
C ALA A 42 29.41 -16.68 -18.77
N PHE A 43 29.19 -15.60 -18.03
CA PHE A 43 29.40 -14.25 -18.57
C PHE A 43 30.89 -14.00 -18.91
N PRO A 44 31.20 -13.07 -19.84
CA PRO A 44 32.54 -12.95 -20.43
C PRO A 44 33.73 -12.78 -19.46
N ASP A 45 33.51 -12.17 -18.29
CA ASP A 45 34.58 -11.88 -17.31
C ASP A 45 34.50 -12.81 -16.07
N TYR A 46 33.78 -13.93 -16.17
CA TYR A 46 33.56 -14.82 -15.04
C TYR A 46 34.86 -15.45 -14.52
N GLU A 47 35.74 -15.94 -15.40
CA GLU A 47 37.02 -16.56 -15.03
C GLU A 47 37.80 -15.72 -14.02
N ARG A 48 37.97 -14.42 -14.34
CA ARG A 48 38.67 -13.45 -13.49
C ARG A 48 37.95 -13.16 -12.16
N ASN A 49 36.62 -13.24 -12.16
CA ASN A 49 35.78 -12.91 -11.00
C ASN A 49 35.29 -14.14 -10.20
N SER A 50 35.65 -15.35 -10.62
CA SER A 50 35.05 -16.61 -10.17
C SER A 50 35.15 -16.79 -8.65
N GLU A 51 36.33 -16.59 -8.08
CA GLU A 51 36.56 -16.68 -6.64
C GLU A 51 35.70 -15.70 -5.84
N HIS A 52 35.65 -14.43 -6.27
CA HIS A 52 34.86 -13.40 -5.60
C HIS A 52 33.37 -13.65 -5.71
N MET A 53 32.91 -14.11 -6.88
CA MET A 53 31.51 -14.41 -7.10
C MET A 53 31.06 -15.60 -6.25
N LEU A 54 31.81 -16.71 -6.26
CA LEU A 54 31.49 -17.89 -5.45
C LEU A 54 31.51 -17.57 -3.94
N ARG A 55 32.44 -16.72 -3.48
CA ARG A 55 32.45 -16.20 -2.11
C ARG A 55 31.13 -15.50 -1.76
N VAL A 56 30.63 -14.63 -2.64
CA VAL A 56 29.35 -13.94 -2.44
C VAL A 56 28.20 -14.94 -2.35
N MET A 57 28.14 -15.92 -3.25
CA MET A 57 27.07 -16.93 -3.25
C MET A 57 27.10 -17.82 -2.00
N ARG A 58 28.28 -18.23 -1.54
CA ARG A 58 28.43 -18.96 -0.27
C ARG A 58 28.02 -18.12 0.93
N ASN A 59 28.32 -16.82 0.95
CA ASN A 59 27.87 -15.93 2.02
C ASN A 59 26.35 -15.71 2.02
N HIS A 60 25.70 -15.62 0.85
CA HIS A 60 24.24 -15.61 0.79
C HIS A 60 23.63 -16.91 1.32
N ARG A 61 24.22 -18.06 0.96
CA ARG A 61 23.84 -19.35 1.53
C ARG A 61 23.96 -19.35 3.06
N ARG A 62 25.08 -18.89 3.62
CA ARG A 62 25.27 -18.76 5.08
C ARG A 62 24.22 -17.87 5.74
N ALA A 63 23.85 -16.76 5.12
CA ALA A 63 22.78 -15.89 5.62
C ALA A 63 21.42 -16.59 5.63
N ALA A 64 21.11 -17.40 4.61
CA ALA A 64 19.88 -18.20 4.58
C ALA A 64 19.85 -19.31 5.65
N TYR A 65 21.01 -19.78 6.08
CA TYR A 65 21.14 -20.76 7.16
C TYR A 65 21.25 -20.13 8.55
N ASP A 66 21.43 -18.81 8.64
CA ASP A 66 21.75 -18.09 9.88
C ASP A 66 23.03 -18.66 10.53
N SER A 67 24.05 -18.92 9.70
CA SER A 67 25.36 -19.45 10.10
C SER A 67 26.09 -18.53 11.08
N SER A 68 27.05 -19.10 11.81
CA SER A 68 27.89 -18.33 12.73
C SER A 68 28.72 -17.29 11.98
N VAL A 69 29.03 -16.20 12.67
CA VAL A 69 29.75 -15.04 12.11
C VAL A 69 31.12 -15.42 11.54
N ASP A 70 31.82 -16.35 12.19
CA ASP A 70 33.15 -16.83 11.78
C ASP A 70 33.13 -17.68 10.51
N GLU A 71 31.97 -18.17 10.07
CA GLU A 71 31.84 -18.92 8.83
C GLU A 71 31.85 -18.01 7.59
N TYR A 72 31.48 -16.73 7.72
CA TYR A 72 31.40 -15.82 6.58
C TYR A 72 32.78 -15.50 6.01
N GLU A 73 32.89 -15.52 4.69
CA GLU A 73 34.15 -15.29 4.00
C GLU A 73 34.31 -13.80 3.62
N GLY A 74 35.29 -13.13 4.22
CA GLY A 74 35.74 -11.80 3.76
C GLY A 74 34.70 -10.69 3.85
N LEU A 75 33.84 -10.70 4.87
CA LEU A 75 32.88 -9.64 5.15
C LEU A 75 33.41 -8.64 6.19
N THR A 76 33.20 -7.35 5.95
CA THR A 76 33.45 -6.28 6.91
C THR A 76 32.18 -5.85 7.64
N VAL A 77 31.01 -6.07 7.03
CA VAL A 77 29.69 -5.82 7.60
C VAL A 77 28.92 -7.13 7.59
N GLN A 78 28.39 -7.50 8.75
CA GLN A 78 27.68 -8.76 8.92
C GLN A 78 26.23 -8.62 8.43
N PRO A 79 25.73 -9.59 7.64
CA PRO A 79 24.33 -9.60 7.24
C PRO A 79 23.45 -10.07 8.40
N MET A 80 22.17 -9.72 8.34
CA MET A 80 21.15 -10.35 9.19
C MET A 80 20.75 -11.68 8.56
N GLY A 81 20.96 -12.78 9.29
CA GLY A 81 20.52 -14.12 8.87
C GLY A 81 19.02 -14.30 9.04
N ILE A 82 18.48 -15.36 8.42
CA ILE A 82 17.05 -15.68 8.52
C ILE A 82 16.79 -16.42 9.83
N ASN A 83 16.18 -15.73 10.80
CA ASN A 83 15.82 -16.34 12.09
C ASN A 83 14.82 -17.50 11.92
N SER A 84 15.33 -18.71 12.07
CA SER A 84 14.57 -19.95 11.87
C SER A 84 13.38 -20.14 12.81
N LYS A 85 13.38 -19.49 13.98
CA LYS A 85 12.27 -19.56 14.95
C LYS A 85 11.11 -18.63 14.59
N LYS A 86 11.36 -17.65 13.72
CA LYS A 86 10.40 -16.61 13.34
C LYS A 86 9.92 -16.75 11.90
N CYS A 87 10.66 -17.48 11.07
CA CYS A 87 10.31 -17.76 9.68
C CYS A 87 9.36 -18.97 9.55
N PRO A 88 8.31 -18.89 8.70
CA PRO A 88 7.56 -20.08 8.27
C PRO A 88 8.50 -21.14 7.69
N LYS A 89 8.27 -22.41 8.08
CA LYS A 89 9.18 -23.51 7.75
C LYS A 89 9.33 -23.74 6.24
N ASP A 90 8.22 -23.66 5.51
CA ASP A 90 8.18 -23.80 4.06
C ASP A 90 9.02 -22.73 3.35
N LEU A 91 8.90 -21.47 3.77
CA LEU A 91 9.72 -20.37 3.25
C LEU A 91 11.20 -20.56 3.58
N LEU A 92 11.52 -20.95 4.82
CA LEU A 92 12.90 -21.17 5.25
C LEU A 92 13.57 -22.31 4.46
N ASP A 93 12.88 -23.44 4.31
CA ASP A 93 13.38 -24.61 3.58
C ASP A 93 13.58 -24.27 2.09
N ALA A 94 12.65 -23.52 1.49
CA ALA A 94 12.79 -23.05 0.11
C ALA A 94 13.98 -22.09 -0.06
N ALA A 95 14.17 -21.14 0.87
CA ALA A 95 15.27 -20.20 0.85
C ALA A 95 16.64 -20.89 0.97
N ARG A 96 16.74 -21.91 1.81
CA ARG A 96 17.97 -22.72 1.95
C ARG A 96 18.24 -23.55 0.71
N GLY A 97 17.21 -24.25 0.23
CA GLY A 97 17.31 -25.10 -0.95
C GLY A 97 17.67 -24.33 -2.23
N SER A 98 17.18 -23.10 -2.40
CA SER A 98 17.53 -22.25 -3.56
C SER A 98 19.02 -21.93 -3.58
N TRP A 99 19.61 -21.58 -2.43
CA TRP A 99 21.04 -21.29 -2.32
C TRP A 99 21.92 -22.52 -2.40
N ASP A 100 21.48 -23.67 -1.88
CA ASP A 100 22.20 -24.94 -2.05
C ASP A 100 22.35 -25.27 -3.54
N ARG A 101 21.29 -25.08 -4.33
CA ARG A 101 21.34 -25.26 -5.79
C ARG A 101 22.19 -24.19 -6.48
N ALA A 102 22.03 -22.93 -6.11
CA ALA A 102 22.77 -21.82 -6.70
C ALA A 102 24.29 -21.94 -6.51
N VAL A 103 24.74 -22.34 -5.31
CA VAL A 103 26.16 -22.57 -5.05
C VAL A 103 26.66 -23.79 -5.82
N ARG A 104 25.97 -24.93 -5.72
CA ARG A 104 26.38 -26.16 -6.42
C ARG A 104 26.49 -25.96 -7.94
N GLY A 105 25.46 -25.39 -8.56
CA GLY A 105 25.47 -25.14 -10.00
C GLY A 105 26.54 -24.13 -10.41
N GLY A 106 26.77 -23.10 -9.60
CA GLY A 106 27.81 -22.11 -9.86
C GLY A 106 29.23 -22.66 -9.74
N GLU A 107 29.47 -23.57 -8.80
CA GLU A 107 30.75 -24.26 -8.67
C GLU A 107 31.04 -25.17 -9.86
N GLU A 108 30.00 -25.76 -10.47
CA GLU A 108 30.14 -26.68 -11.60
C GLU A 108 30.21 -25.96 -12.96
N HIS A 109 29.45 -24.88 -13.15
CA HIS A 109 29.21 -24.27 -14.47
C HIS A 109 29.53 -22.78 -14.54
N GLY A 110 29.83 -22.13 -13.41
CA GLY A 110 29.83 -20.68 -13.30
C GLY A 110 28.43 -20.08 -13.42
N TYR A 111 28.35 -18.78 -13.75
CA TYR A 111 27.09 -18.06 -13.84
C TYR A 111 26.98 -17.29 -15.15
N ARG A 112 25.78 -17.27 -15.75
CA ARG A 112 25.52 -16.52 -16.98
C ARG A 112 25.39 -15.01 -16.76
N ASN A 113 25.05 -14.59 -15.54
CA ASN A 113 24.78 -13.21 -15.17
C ASN A 113 25.62 -12.82 -13.96
N ALA A 114 26.33 -11.69 -14.05
CA ALA A 114 27.09 -11.17 -12.91
C ALA A 114 26.18 -10.70 -11.75
N GLN A 115 25.01 -10.15 -12.09
CA GLN A 115 23.97 -9.75 -11.14
C GLN A 115 22.60 -10.16 -11.69
N THR A 116 21.74 -10.68 -10.82
CA THR A 116 20.42 -11.22 -11.20
C THR A 116 19.24 -10.45 -10.61
N THR A 117 19.44 -9.74 -9.50
CA THR A 117 18.36 -9.07 -8.76
C THR A 117 18.69 -7.64 -8.37
N VAL A 118 17.64 -6.84 -8.22
CA VAL A 118 17.67 -5.47 -7.71
C VAL A 118 16.30 -5.13 -7.15
N ILE A 119 16.25 -4.34 -6.07
CA ILE A 119 15.02 -3.71 -5.59
C ILE A 119 14.99 -2.31 -6.18
N ALA A 120 14.07 -2.07 -7.12
CA ALA A 120 13.89 -0.78 -7.75
C ALA A 120 12.71 -0.02 -7.14
N PRO A 121 12.68 1.32 -7.25
CA PRO A 121 11.46 2.08 -7.03
C PRO A 121 10.38 1.66 -8.04
N THR A 122 9.17 1.32 -7.56
CA THR A 122 8.08 0.81 -8.42
C THR A 122 6.86 1.72 -8.44
N GLY A 123 7.04 3.03 -8.23
CA GLY A 123 5.94 4.01 -8.10
C GLY A 123 4.90 3.99 -9.23
N THR A 124 5.33 3.83 -10.49
CA THR A 124 4.40 3.77 -11.63
C THR A 124 3.78 2.39 -11.83
N ILE A 125 4.62 1.35 -11.88
CA ILE A 125 4.16 -0.02 -12.19
C ILE A 125 3.38 -0.66 -11.04
N GLY A 126 3.70 -0.32 -9.78
CA GLY A 126 2.98 -0.82 -8.61
C GLY A 126 1.51 -0.41 -8.61
N LEU A 127 1.21 0.81 -9.06
CA LEU A 127 -0.15 1.30 -9.23
C LEU A 127 -0.90 0.55 -10.33
N VAL A 128 -0.26 0.29 -11.47
CA VAL A 128 -0.84 -0.49 -12.58
C VAL A 128 -1.16 -1.92 -12.14
N MET A 129 -0.31 -2.51 -11.29
CA MET A 129 -0.50 -3.84 -10.72
C MET A 129 -1.51 -3.88 -9.56
N GLY A 130 -2.02 -2.72 -9.12
CA GLY A 130 -2.92 -2.62 -7.97
C GLY A 130 -2.26 -3.05 -6.65
N ALA A 131 -0.94 -2.86 -6.52
CA ALA A 131 -0.23 -3.10 -5.28
C ALA A 131 -0.59 -2.04 -4.24
N ASP A 132 -0.79 -2.46 -2.97
CA ASP A 132 -1.05 -1.53 -1.86
C ASP A 132 0.18 -0.63 -1.54
N THR A 133 1.39 -1.09 -1.88
CA THR A 133 2.67 -0.40 -1.58
C THR A 133 3.58 -0.30 -2.80
N THR A 134 4.50 0.66 -2.78
CA THR A 134 5.49 0.90 -3.83
C THR A 134 6.82 0.22 -3.49
N GLY A 135 6.95 -1.04 -3.87
CA GLY A 135 8.19 -1.81 -3.68
C GLY A 135 8.24 -2.42 -2.29
N VAL A 136 9.39 -2.30 -1.61
CA VAL A 136 9.57 -2.83 -0.25
C VAL A 136 9.13 -1.86 0.84
N GLU A 137 8.85 -0.60 0.49
CA GLU A 137 8.54 0.45 1.45
C GLU A 137 7.25 0.15 2.24
N PRO A 138 7.21 0.46 3.55
CA PRO A 138 5.97 0.45 4.29
C PRO A 138 5.01 1.49 3.70
N GLN A 139 3.72 1.25 3.90
CA GLN A 139 2.72 2.17 3.39
C GLN A 139 2.74 3.48 4.17
N PHE A 140 2.81 4.61 3.45
CA PHE A 140 2.83 5.94 4.06
C PHE A 140 1.47 6.34 4.68
N SER A 141 0.37 5.98 4.02
CA SER A 141 -1.00 6.26 4.49
C SER A 141 -1.97 5.15 4.06
N LEU A 142 -2.95 4.84 4.91
CA LEU A 142 -4.02 3.88 4.62
C LEU A 142 -4.98 4.37 3.53
N VAL A 143 -5.11 5.68 3.38
CA VAL A 143 -5.86 6.34 2.30
C VAL A 143 -4.95 7.36 1.62
N GLN A 144 -4.76 7.21 0.33
CA GLN A 144 -3.88 8.04 -0.49
C GLN A 144 -4.67 8.70 -1.59
N PHE A 145 -4.15 9.83 -2.06
CA PHE A 145 -4.80 10.67 -3.04
C PHE A 145 -3.79 10.99 -4.14
N LYS A 146 -4.21 10.81 -5.39
CA LYS A 146 -3.36 11.10 -6.55
C LYS A 146 -4.09 11.95 -7.57
N THR A 147 -3.55 13.12 -7.87
CA THR A 147 -4.03 13.96 -8.97
C THR A 147 -3.72 13.30 -10.31
N LEU A 148 -4.73 13.18 -11.18
CA LEU A 148 -4.57 12.59 -12.51
C LEU A 148 -4.15 13.68 -13.50
N ALA A 149 -3.32 13.31 -14.48
CA ALA A 149 -2.80 14.24 -15.49
C ALA A 149 -3.92 14.87 -16.36
N GLY A 150 -5.07 14.20 -16.49
CA GLY A 150 -6.26 14.70 -17.19
C GLY A 150 -7.22 15.52 -16.32
N GLY A 151 -6.84 15.85 -15.08
CA GLY A 151 -7.73 16.42 -14.08
C GLY A 151 -8.44 15.36 -13.22
N GLY A 152 -8.95 15.79 -12.07
CA GLY A 152 -9.55 14.91 -11.06
C GLY A 152 -8.54 14.23 -10.15
N SER A 153 -9.05 13.44 -9.21
CA SER A 153 -8.24 12.73 -8.23
C SER A 153 -8.59 11.25 -8.16
N LEU A 154 -7.61 10.43 -7.79
CA LEU A 154 -7.78 9.01 -7.52
C LEU A 154 -7.56 8.78 -6.03
N ARG A 155 -8.61 8.34 -5.35
CA ARG A 155 -8.55 7.87 -3.97
C ARG A 155 -8.15 6.39 -3.93
N ILE A 156 -7.01 6.10 -3.30
CA ILE A 156 -6.45 4.76 -3.18
C ILE A 156 -6.56 4.32 -1.72
N VAL A 157 -7.33 3.27 -1.47
CA VAL A 157 -7.56 2.71 -0.13
C VAL A 157 -6.76 1.43 0.03
N ASN A 158 -6.04 1.30 1.15
CA ASN A 158 -5.37 0.05 1.51
C ASN A 158 -6.39 -1.08 1.69
N LYS A 159 -6.21 -2.18 0.96
CA LYS A 159 -7.12 -3.34 1.04
C LYS A 159 -6.68 -4.38 2.08
N GLY A 160 -5.52 -4.17 2.70
CA GLY A 160 -4.95 -5.03 3.73
C GLY A 160 -5.57 -4.86 5.11
N VAL A 161 -6.11 -3.68 5.45
CA VAL A 161 -6.66 -3.40 6.78
C VAL A 161 -7.72 -4.42 7.21
N PRO A 162 -8.77 -4.74 6.42
CA PRO A 162 -9.78 -5.70 6.87
C PRO A 162 -9.20 -7.11 7.08
N SER A 163 -8.24 -7.50 6.25
CA SER A 163 -7.53 -8.78 6.39
C SER A 163 -6.66 -8.83 7.65
N ALA A 164 -5.99 -7.72 7.97
CA ALA A 164 -5.19 -7.57 9.17
C ALA A 164 -6.06 -7.69 10.43
N LEU A 165 -7.16 -6.93 10.48
CA LEU A 165 -8.09 -6.92 11.62
C LEU A 165 -8.68 -8.31 11.88
N ARG A 166 -9.15 -9.02 10.85
CA ARG A 166 -9.65 -10.40 11.02
C ARG A 166 -8.59 -11.34 11.60
N ARG A 167 -7.34 -11.24 11.16
CA ARG A 167 -6.23 -12.06 11.70
C ARG A 167 -5.87 -11.70 13.13
N LEU A 168 -6.08 -10.45 13.53
CA LEU A 168 -5.90 -9.97 14.89
C LEU A 168 -7.10 -10.29 15.80
N GLY A 169 -8.14 -10.96 15.27
CA GLY A 169 -9.27 -11.47 16.05
C GLY A 169 -10.42 -10.48 16.22
N TYR A 170 -10.48 -9.43 15.38
CA TYR A 170 -11.65 -8.56 15.30
C TYR A 170 -12.81 -9.26 14.57
N SER A 171 -14.03 -9.03 15.03
CA SER A 171 -15.25 -9.51 14.37
C SER A 171 -15.51 -8.75 13.07
N ASP A 172 -16.37 -9.29 12.19
CA ASP A 172 -16.72 -8.61 10.94
C ASP A 172 -17.39 -7.23 11.19
N SER A 173 -18.14 -7.08 12.30
CA SER A 173 -18.73 -5.79 12.66
C SER A 173 -17.68 -4.81 13.14
N GLU A 174 -16.73 -5.24 13.97
CA GLU A 174 -15.60 -4.39 14.40
C GLU A 174 -14.73 -3.98 13.20
N CYS A 175 -14.45 -4.92 12.29
CA CYS A 175 -13.71 -4.65 11.06
C CYS A 175 -14.41 -3.58 10.23
N LYS A 176 -15.72 -3.70 10.03
CA LYS A 176 -16.50 -2.73 9.27
C LYS A 176 -16.51 -1.35 9.94
N THR A 177 -16.68 -1.28 11.26
CA THR A 177 -16.65 -0.01 11.99
C THR A 177 -15.29 0.69 11.87
N ILE A 178 -14.18 -0.05 11.99
CA ILE A 178 -12.84 0.50 11.84
C ILE A 178 -12.59 0.92 10.37
N GLU A 179 -13.03 0.12 9.41
CA GLU A 179 -12.92 0.45 7.98
C GLU A 179 -13.68 1.76 7.67
N GLU A 180 -14.95 1.86 8.07
CA GLU A 180 -15.76 3.09 7.90
C GLU A 180 -15.15 4.28 8.63
N TYR A 181 -14.49 4.08 9.78
CA TYR A 181 -13.75 5.15 10.46
C TYR A 181 -12.58 5.67 9.61
N ILE A 182 -11.83 4.77 8.95
CA ILE A 182 -10.66 5.14 8.13
C ILE A 182 -11.11 5.79 6.82
N VAL A 183 -12.03 5.14 6.09
CA VAL A 183 -12.39 5.50 4.71
C VAL A 183 -13.66 6.35 4.59
N GLY A 184 -14.42 6.47 5.67
CA GLY A 184 -15.72 7.12 5.65
C GLY A 184 -16.81 6.25 5.03
N THR A 185 -18.06 6.60 5.29
CA THR A 185 -19.23 5.87 4.77
C THR A 185 -19.46 6.09 3.27
N GLY A 186 -18.92 7.20 2.72
CA GLY A 186 -19.16 7.63 1.34
C GLY A 186 -20.63 7.95 1.04
N ARG A 187 -21.43 8.23 2.08
CA ARG A 187 -22.88 8.44 1.96
C ARG A 187 -23.31 9.60 2.85
N LEU A 188 -24.22 10.43 2.36
CA LEU A 188 -24.86 11.50 3.11
C LEU A 188 -25.85 10.94 4.13
N SER A 189 -26.50 9.83 3.80
CA SER A 189 -27.42 9.14 4.72
C SER A 189 -26.70 8.61 5.96
N GLY A 190 -27.31 8.81 7.13
CA GLY A 190 -26.72 8.39 8.42
C GLY A 190 -25.83 9.44 9.08
N CYS A 191 -25.47 10.52 8.39
CA CYS A 191 -24.76 11.65 8.98
C CYS A 191 -25.70 12.53 9.80
N SER A 192 -25.50 12.60 11.12
CA SER A 192 -26.34 13.40 12.02
C SER A 192 -26.05 14.91 11.93
N THR A 193 -24.82 15.30 11.59
CA THR A 193 -24.40 16.71 11.48
C THR A 193 -24.62 17.30 10.09
N LEU A 194 -24.93 16.47 9.09
CA LEU A 194 -25.36 16.89 7.76
C LEU A 194 -26.63 16.12 7.35
N PRO A 195 -27.77 16.36 8.03
CA PRO A 195 -28.98 15.58 7.81
C PRO A 195 -29.60 15.89 6.45
N VAL A 196 -30.01 14.84 5.74
CA VAL A 196 -30.65 14.90 4.42
C VAL A 196 -31.89 15.80 4.40
N ASP A 197 -32.65 15.87 5.50
CA ASP A 197 -33.84 16.71 5.56
C ASP A 197 -33.52 18.21 5.53
N ARG A 198 -32.46 18.66 6.22
CA ARG A 198 -31.99 20.06 6.12
C ARG A 198 -31.49 20.38 4.71
N MET A 199 -30.88 19.41 4.03
CA MET A 199 -30.48 19.60 2.64
C MET A 199 -31.70 19.76 1.72
N LYS A 200 -32.75 18.96 1.91
CA LYS A 200 -33.99 19.09 1.13
C LYS A 200 -34.68 20.42 1.39
N GLU A 201 -34.72 20.87 2.65
CA GLU A 201 -35.24 22.19 3.04
C GLU A 201 -34.46 23.32 2.36
N ALA A 202 -33.15 23.13 2.17
CA ALA A 202 -32.29 24.09 1.49
C ALA A 202 -32.40 24.06 -0.04
N GLY A 203 -33.10 23.08 -0.62
CA GLY A 203 -33.39 23.02 -2.07
C GLY A 203 -32.83 21.81 -2.82
N PHE A 204 -32.09 20.90 -2.15
CA PHE A 204 -31.57 19.69 -2.80
C PHE A 204 -32.68 18.65 -3.01
N ASN A 205 -32.82 18.13 -4.22
CA ASN A 205 -33.68 17.01 -4.51
C ASN A 205 -32.92 15.66 -4.39
N ALA A 206 -33.63 14.53 -4.52
CA ALA A 206 -33.01 13.21 -4.38
C ALA A 206 -31.94 12.91 -5.45
N GLU A 207 -32.11 13.40 -6.68
CA GLU A 207 -31.16 13.23 -7.78
C GLU A 207 -29.86 14.01 -7.50
N ASP A 208 -29.97 15.21 -6.92
CA ASP A 208 -28.80 16.02 -6.53
C ASP A 208 -27.95 15.29 -5.49
N LEU A 209 -28.58 14.70 -4.47
CA LEU A 209 -27.88 13.96 -3.41
C LEU A 209 -27.15 12.73 -3.97
N VAL A 210 -27.80 11.98 -4.85
CA VAL A 210 -27.19 10.83 -5.55
C VAL A 210 -26.03 11.30 -6.43
N ALA A 211 -26.18 12.44 -7.12
CA ALA A 211 -25.13 13.00 -7.94
C ALA A 211 -23.90 13.40 -7.11
N ILE A 212 -24.09 14.01 -5.94
CA ILE A 212 -23.01 14.35 -5.00
C ILE A 212 -22.31 13.08 -4.53
N GLU A 213 -23.05 12.09 -4.02
CA GLU A 213 -22.46 10.81 -3.56
C GLU A 213 -21.67 10.11 -4.67
N SER A 214 -22.15 10.14 -5.93
CA SER A 214 -21.45 9.52 -7.06
C SER A 214 -20.10 10.18 -7.39
N LYS A 215 -19.92 11.45 -7.03
CA LYS A 215 -18.71 12.24 -7.27
C LYS A 215 -17.77 12.31 -6.07
N MET A 216 -18.17 11.81 -4.89
CA MET A 216 -17.32 11.86 -3.68
C MET A 216 -15.98 11.14 -3.85
N GLY A 217 -15.91 10.14 -4.74
CA GLY A 217 -14.65 9.43 -5.05
C GLY A 217 -13.62 10.27 -5.81
N ASP A 218 -14.06 11.36 -6.45
CA ASP A 218 -13.23 12.21 -7.31
C ASP A 218 -12.66 13.44 -6.58
N VAL A 219 -13.09 13.68 -5.34
CA VAL A 219 -12.73 14.83 -4.51
C VAL A 219 -12.03 14.41 -3.21
N PHE A 220 -11.34 15.36 -2.58
CA PHE A 220 -10.54 15.11 -1.36
C PHE A 220 -11.32 15.26 -0.06
N ASP A 221 -12.36 16.10 -0.07
CA ASP A 221 -13.11 16.46 1.12
C ASP A 221 -14.57 16.81 0.80
N LEU A 222 -15.35 16.91 1.87
CA LEU A 222 -16.77 17.21 1.85
C LEU A 222 -17.05 18.58 1.24
N ARG A 223 -16.26 19.62 1.55
CA ARG A 223 -16.47 20.96 0.99
C ARG A 223 -16.34 20.95 -0.52
N SER A 224 -15.33 20.25 -1.03
CA SER A 224 -15.10 20.04 -2.45
C SER A 224 -16.28 19.31 -3.09
N ALA A 225 -16.88 18.30 -2.43
CA ALA A 225 -18.08 17.61 -2.93
C ALA A 225 -19.28 18.55 -3.12
N PHE A 226 -19.30 19.66 -2.40
CA PHE A 226 -20.34 20.71 -2.44
C PHE A 226 -19.92 21.97 -3.20
N ALA A 227 -18.79 21.94 -3.91
CA ALA A 227 -18.33 23.09 -4.69
C ALA A 227 -19.35 23.45 -5.78
N PRO A 228 -19.59 24.75 -6.07
CA PRO A 228 -20.63 25.17 -7.03
C PRO A 228 -20.46 24.56 -8.42
N SER A 229 -19.20 24.40 -8.86
CA SER A 229 -18.85 23.77 -10.14
C SER A 229 -19.27 22.30 -10.24
N LEU A 230 -19.37 21.58 -9.12
CA LEU A 230 -19.78 20.17 -9.06
C LEU A 230 -21.29 20.01 -8.88
N LEU A 231 -21.92 20.95 -8.19
CA LEU A 231 -23.38 21.01 -8.01
C LEU A 231 -24.10 21.45 -9.29
N GLY A 232 -23.45 22.31 -10.09
CA GLY A 232 -23.99 22.83 -11.33
C GLY A 232 -24.84 24.08 -11.15
N LYS A 233 -24.91 24.87 -12.22
CA LYS A 233 -25.48 26.23 -12.20
C LYS A 233 -26.95 26.25 -11.80
N ASP A 234 -27.76 25.37 -12.38
CA ASP A 234 -29.23 25.35 -12.16
C ASP A 234 -29.60 25.13 -10.68
N LEU A 235 -28.86 24.24 -10.00
CA LEU A 235 -29.04 24.01 -8.57
C LEU A 235 -28.58 25.23 -7.77
N CYS A 236 -27.38 25.74 -8.05
CA CYS A 236 -26.76 26.84 -7.30
C CYS A 236 -27.56 28.14 -7.40
N THR A 237 -27.82 28.64 -8.61
CA THR A 237 -28.47 29.95 -8.80
C THR A 237 -30.00 29.85 -8.76
N GLY A 238 -30.55 28.65 -8.96
CA GLY A 238 -31.98 28.38 -8.89
C GLY A 238 -32.43 28.04 -7.47
N ALA A 239 -32.34 26.76 -7.10
CA ALA A 239 -32.93 26.27 -5.85
C ALA A 239 -32.20 26.75 -4.59
N LEU A 240 -30.86 26.87 -4.64
CA LEU A 240 -30.06 27.36 -3.52
C LEU A 240 -30.03 28.89 -3.42
N GLY A 241 -30.45 29.60 -4.48
CA GLY A 241 -30.54 31.06 -4.48
C GLY A 241 -29.20 31.80 -4.44
N MET A 242 -28.11 31.16 -4.89
CA MET A 242 -26.79 31.78 -5.00
C MET A 242 -26.77 32.85 -6.11
N SER A 243 -26.01 33.92 -5.92
CA SER A 243 -25.75 34.88 -6.99
C SER A 243 -24.79 34.30 -8.04
N GLU A 244 -24.78 34.88 -9.23
CA GLU A 244 -23.80 34.54 -10.28
C GLU A 244 -22.36 34.72 -9.79
N GLU A 245 -22.11 35.76 -8.99
CA GLU A 245 -20.78 36.03 -8.40
C GLU A 245 -20.36 34.93 -7.41
N GLN A 246 -21.30 34.40 -6.63
CA GLN A 246 -21.04 33.29 -5.69
C GLN A 246 -20.81 31.97 -6.42
N TYR A 247 -21.51 31.73 -7.52
CA TYR A 247 -21.34 30.53 -8.34
C TYR A 247 -19.97 30.50 -9.05
N GLU A 248 -19.50 31.65 -9.54
CA GLU A 248 -18.20 31.77 -10.22
C GLU A 248 -17.00 31.80 -9.25
N ASP A 249 -17.24 31.94 -7.94
CA ASP A 249 -16.18 31.87 -6.93
C ASP A 249 -15.77 30.41 -6.66
N ALA A 250 -14.58 30.05 -7.15
CA ALA A 250 -14.00 28.72 -6.99
C ALA A 250 -13.74 28.31 -5.52
N PHE A 251 -13.75 29.27 -4.58
CA PHE A 251 -13.53 29.03 -3.15
C PHE A 251 -14.80 29.22 -2.31
N PHE A 252 -15.96 29.34 -2.95
CA PHE A 252 -17.22 29.56 -2.25
C PHE A 252 -17.57 28.41 -1.31
N ASP A 253 -17.87 28.73 -0.06
CA ASP A 253 -18.30 27.75 0.94
C ASP A 253 -19.81 27.53 0.88
N THR A 254 -20.24 26.63 -0.01
CA THR A 254 -21.66 26.29 -0.15
C THR A 254 -22.27 25.78 1.16
N LEU A 255 -21.57 24.93 1.91
CA LEU A 255 -22.11 24.37 3.17
C LEU A 255 -22.28 25.46 4.23
N GLY A 256 -21.30 26.36 4.36
CA GLY A 256 -21.40 27.53 5.23
C GLY A 256 -22.56 28.46 4.83
N PHE A 257 -22.75 28.69 3.53
CA PHE A 257 -23.86 29.49 3.00
C PHE A 257 -25.23 28.91 3.35
N LEU A 258 -25.36 27.57 3.35
CA LEU A 258 -26.59 26.86 3.76
C LEU A 258 -26.80 26.83 5.29
N GLY A 259 -25.91 27.47 6.05
CA GLY A 259 -26.02 27.60 7.50
C GLY A 259 -25.52 26.39 8.28
N PHE A 260 -24.58 25.61 7.73
CA PHE A 260 -23.84 24.62 8.49
C PHE A 260 -22.62 25.25 9.17
N THR A 261 -22.42 24.93 10.43
CA THR A 261 -21.26 25.36 11.22
C THR A 261 -19.99 24.62 10.80
N SER A 262 -18.82 25.17 11.10
CA SER A 262 -17.55 24.48 10.82
C SER A 262 -17.43 23.16 11.57
N GLU A 263 -17.97 23.09 12.80
CA GLU A 263 -17.99 21.88 13.63
C GLU A 263 -18.89 20.79 13.03
N GLU A 264 -20.07 21.15 12.51
CA GLU A 264 -20.95 20.22 11.81
C GLU A 264 -20.28 19.64 10.55
N ILE A 265 -19.59 20.50 9.78
CA ILE A 265 -18.90 20.12 8.55
C ILE A 265 -17.70 19.21 8.84
N GLU A 266 -16.92 19.49 9.88
CA GLU A 266 -15.80 18.64 10.28
C GLU A 266 -16.25 17.27 10.79
N ALA A 267 -17.32 17.22 11.60
CA ALA A 267 -17.92 15.96 12.03
C ALA A 267 -18.49 15.17 10.84
N ALA A 268 -19.12 15.84 9.88
CA ALA A 268 -19.63 15.21 8.66
C ALA A 268 -18.50 14.72 7.76
N GLN A 269 -17.40 15.46 7.65
CA GLN A 269 -16.17 15.04 6.95
C GLN A 269 -15.64 13.73 7.54
N GLY A 270 -15.47 13.66 8.86
CA GLY A 270 -14.98 12.44 9.52
C GLY A 270 -15.92 11.24 9.34
N HIS A 271 -17.22 11.46 9.25
CA HIS A 271 -18.21 10.39 8.99
C HIS A 271 -18.21 9.93 7.53
N ILE A 272 -18.23 10.88 6.58
CA ILE A 272 -18.48 10.61 5.16
C ILE A 272 -17.18 10.29 4.41
N PHE A 273 -16.12 11.05 4.66
CA PHE A 273 -14.80 10.90 4.03
C PHE A 273 -13.80 10.12 4.90
N GLY A 274 -14.12 9.92 6.18
CA GLY A 274 -13.28 9.17 7.11
C GLY A 274 -12.16 10.02 7.70
N ASN A 275 -11.36 9.37 8.54
CA ASN A 275 -10.28 10.01 9.29
C ASN A 275 -8.90 9.76 8.66
N LEU A 276 -8.83 8.95 7.59
CA LEU A 276 -7.61 8.57 6.85
C LEU A 276 -6.56 7.80 7.67
N THR A 277 -6.75 7.72 8.99
CA THR A 277 -5.94 6.99 9.96
C THR A 277 -6.78 5.95 10.68
N ILE A 278 -6.12 4.92 11.19
CA ILE A 278 -6.72 3.94 12.09
C ILE A 278 -6.64 4.39 13.55
N GLU A 279 -5.77 5.34 13.89
CA GLU A 279 -5.61 5.84 15.25
C GLU A 279 -6.90 6.49 15.74
N GLY A 280 -7.37 6.11 16.92
CA GLY A 280 -8.64 6.59 17.47
C GLY A 280 -9.89 5.88 16.93
N ALA A 281 -9.73 4.88 16.05
CA ALA A 281 -10.86 4.11 15.53
C ALA A 281 -11.65 3.43 16.68
N PRO A 282 -12.99 3.53 16.68
CA PRO A 282 -13.81 2.90 17.70
C PRO A 282 -13.58 1.39 17.77
N GLY A 283 -13.31 0.89 18.98
CA GLY A 283 -13.09 -0.54 19.23
C GLY A 283 -11.70 -1.07 18.89
N LEU A 284 -10.78 -0.21 18.41
CA LEU A 284 -9.37 -0.59 18.26
C LEU A 284 -8.76 -0.89 19.65
N LYS A 285 -8.10 -2.05 19.77
CA LYS A 285 -7.48 -2.59 20.98
C LYS A 285 -5.99 -2.31 21.03
#